data_AF-A0A3S1FHF2-F1
#
_entry.id   AF-A0A3S1FHF2-F1
#
_cell.length_a   1.000
_cell.length_b   1.000
_cell.length_c   1.000
_cell.angle_alpha   90.00
_cell.angle_beta   90.00
_cell.angle_gamma   90.00
#
_symmetry.space_group_name_H-M   'P 1'
#
loop_
_entity.id
_entity.type
_entity.pdbx_description
1 polymer ?
#
loop_
_entity_poly.entity_id
_entity_poly.type
_entity_poly.pdbx_seq_one_letter_code
_entity_poly.pdbx_strand_id
1 'polypeptide(L)' 'GAGLDVYEHEPALNSKLLKLAAKNKVVLWPHMGSATLEGRIDMGEKVIINIRAFVDGHRPPDRVLPLRT' A
#
# COMPACT_ATOMS: atom_id res chain seq x y z
N GLY A 1 9.93 -11.75 17.13
CA GLY A 1 9.12 -12.14 15.96
C GLY A 1 9.03 -10.97 15.01
N ALA A 2 8.23 -11.07 13.95
CA ALA A 2 7.97 -9.99 13.00
C ALA A 2 6.52 -10.04 12.49
N GLY A 3 5.95 -8.89 12.14
CA GLY A 3 4.69 -8.77 11.41
C GLY A 3 4.98 -8.23 10.02
N LEU A 4 4.63 -8.98 8.97
CA LEU A 4 4.89 -8.59 7.59
C LEU A 4 3.55 -8.43 6.86
N ASP A 5 3.36 -7.28 6.22
CA ASP A 5 2.22 -7.02 5.34
C ASP A 5 2.63 -6.97 3.86
N VAL A 6 3.91 -6.72 3.56
CA VAL A 6 4.44 -6.61 2.19
C VAL A 6 5.53 -7.64 1.91
N TYR A 7 5.65 -8.06 0.64
CA TYR A 7 6.65 -9.01 0.16
C TYR A 7 7.26 -8.58 -1.17
N GLU A 8 8.52 -8.95 -1.41
CA GLU A 8 9.25 -8.57 -2.64
C GLU A 8 8.61 -9.09 -3.93
N HIS A 9 7.96 -10.26 -3.89
CA HIS A 9 7.43 -10.96 -5.05
C HIS A 9 5.94 -11.29 -4.90
N GLU A 10 5.13 -10.31 -4.50
CA GLU A 10 3.69 -10.51 -4.33
C GLU A 10 3.00 -11.03 -5.61
N PRO A 11 2.05 -11.98 -5.49
CA PRO A 11 1.50 -12.57 -4.26
C PRO A 11 2.28 -13.79 -3.74
N ALA A 12 3.43 -14.12 -4.31
CA ALA A 12 4.21 -15.31 -3.95
C ALA A 12 4.93 -15.11 -2.61
N LEU A 13 4.71 -16.04 -1.67
CA LEU A 13 5.39 -16.05 -0.37
C LEU A 13 6.56 -17.04 -0.35
N ASN A 14 7.63 -16.66 0.35
CA ASN A 14 8.73 -17.57 0.63
C ASN A 14 8.28 -18.67 1.60
N SER A 15 8.46 -19.94 1.22
CA SER A 15 8.10 -21.10 2.05
C SER A 15 8.74 -21.09 3.45
N LYS A 16 9.89 -20.43 3.63
CA LYS A 16 10.53 -20.25 4.94
C LYS A 16 9.71 -19.34 5.87
N LEU A 17 9.07 -18.30 5.33
CA LEU A 17 8.20 -17.40 6.11
C LEU A 17 6.95 -18.13 6.57
N LEU A 18 6.33 -18.94 5.69
CA LEU A 18 5.18 -19.78 6.05
C LEU A 18 5.53 -20.77 7.17
N LYS A 19 6.70 -21.41 7.12
CA LYS A 19 7.19 -22.30 8.18
C LYS A 19 7.40 -21.57 9.51
N LEU A 20 7.87 -20.32 9.49
CA LEU A 20 8.02 -19.51 10.70
C LEU A 20 6.67 -19.07 11.26
N ALA A 21 5.70 -18.75 10.39
CA ALA A 21 4.34 -18.41 10.79
C ALA A 21 3.64 -19.60 11.46
N ALA A 22 3.76 -20.81 10.87
CA ALA A 22 3.24 -22.04 11.46
C ALA A 22 3.85 -22.37 12.84
N LYS A 23 5.03 -21.81 13.16
CA LYS A 23 5.71 -21.92 14.47
C LYS A 23 5.44 -20.71 15.38
N ASN A 24 4.48 -19.85 15.03
CA ASN A 24 4.14 -18.61 15.75
C ASN A 24 5.35 -17.67 15.97
N LYS A 25 6.32 -17.67 15.05
CA LYS A 25 7.50 -16.78 15.12
C LYS A 25 7.30 -15.47 14.36
N VAL A 26 6.39 -15.46 13.38
CA VAL A 26 6.00 -14.30 12.58
C VAL A 26 4.51 -14.31 12.31
N VAL A 27 3.94 -13.13 12.03
CA VAL A 27 2.57 -12.94 11.57
C VAL A 27 2.63 -12.36 10.16
N LEU A 28 1.80 -12.88 9.25
CA LEU A 28 1.83 -12.56 7.83
C LEU A 28 0.44 -12.08 7.40
N TRP A 29 0.36 -10.92 6.75
CA TRP A 29 -0.85 -10.37 6.13
C TRP A 29 -0.62 -10.14 4.62
N PRO A 30 -1.67 -10.24 3.77
CA PRO A 30 -1.52 -10.14 2.32
C PRO A 30 -1.72 -8.69 1.83
N HIS A 31 -0.85 -7.77 2.23
CA HIS A 31 -0.86 -6.37 1.79
C HIS A 31 -2.18 -5.64 2.07
N MET A 32 -2.66 -5.74 3.31
CA MET A 32 -3.95 -5.24 3.75
C MET A 32 -3.86 -3.94 4.56
N GLY A 33 -2.68 -3.34 4.70
CA GLY A 33 -2.45 -2.19 5.59
C GLY A 33 -3.37 -0.99 5.34
N SER A 34 -3.83 -0.78 4.10
CA SER A 34 -4.76 0.30 3.75
C SER A 34 -6.22 -0.15 3.56
N ALA A 35 -6.51 -1.45 3.76
CA ALA A 35 -7.78 -2.07 3.41
C ALA A 35 -8.90 -1.86 4.47
N THR A 36 -9.10 -0.62 4.91
CA THR A 36 -10.24 -0.20 5.72
C THR A 36 -11.29 0.50 4.87
N LEU A 37 -12.54 0.55 5.33
CA LEU A 37 -13.62 1.23 4.59
C LEU A 37 -13.30 2.72 4.43
N GLU A 38 -12.91 3.37 5.52
CA GLU A 38 -12.56 4.79 5.59
C GLU A 38 -11.34 5.08 4.72
N GLY A 39 -10.30 4.24 4.80
CA GLY A 39 -9.09 4.40 4.02
C GLY A 39 -9.35 4.27 2.52
N ARG A 40 -10.18 3.30 2.10
CA ARG A 40 -10.54 3.12 0.68
C ARG A 40 -11.40 4.26 0.15
N ILE A 41 -12.35 4.78 0.95
CA ILE A 41 -13.17 5.93 0.58
C ILE A 41 -12.28 7.19 0.43
N ASP A 42 -11.47 7.52 1.43
CA ASP A 42 -10.59 8.71 1.40
C ASP A 42 -9.59 8.65 0.23
N MET A 43 -8.99 7.47 -0.03
CA MET A 43 -8.11 7.28 -1.18
C MET A 43 -8.84 7.50 -2.52
N GLY A 44 -10.08 7.01 -2.65
CA GLY A 44 -10.89 7.21 -3.85
C GLY A 44 -11.19 8.69 -4.12
N GLU A 45 -11.63 9.41 -3.09
CA GLU A 45 -11.89 10.85 -3.17
C GLU A 45 -10.63 11.64 -3.54
N LYS A 46 -9.47 11.29 -2.95
CA LYS A 46 -8.18 11.92 -3.29
C LYS A 46 -7.80 11.76 -4.75
N VAL A 47 -8.05 10.59 -5.35
CA VAL A 47 -7.79 10.38 -6.78
C VAL A 47 -8.64 11.33 -7.63
N ILE A 48 -9.93 11.45 -7.32
CA ILE A 48 -10.85 12.34 -8.04
C ILE A 48 -10.39 13.80 -7.94
N ILE A 49 -10.06 14.26 -6.72
CA ILE A 49 -9.60 15.64 -6.48
C ILE A 49 -8.31 15.94 -7.25
N ASN A 50 -7.34 15.02 -7.26
CA ASN A 50 -6.09 15.22 -7.98
C ASN A 50 -6.29 15.31 -9.50
N ILE A 51 -7.15 14.44 -10.07
CA ILE A 51 -7.49 14.49 -11.50
C ILE A 51 -8.18 15.82 -11.83
N ARG A 52 -9.16 16.23 -11.02
CA ARG A 52 -9.90 17.47 -11.27
C ARG A 52 -9.00 18.69 -11.21
N ALA A 53 -8.15 18.78 -10.17
CA ALA A 53 -7.18 19.86 -10.04
C ALA A 53 -6.25 19.94 -11.28
N PHE A 54 -5.77 18.79 -11.76
CA PHE A 54 -4.94 18.73 -12.96
C PHE A 54 -5.66 19.23 -14.22
N VAL A 55 -6.87 18.72 -14.48
CA VAL A 55 -7.68 19.08 -15.67
C VAL A 55 -8.06 20.56 -15.66
N ASP A 56 -8.30 21.14 -14.48
CA ASP A 56 -8.60 22.56 -14.33
C ASP A 56 -7.35 23.46 -14.43
N GLY A 57 -6.18 22.91 -14.75
CA GLY A 57 -4.92 23.66 -14.89
C GLY A 57 -4.27 24.03 -13.56
N HIS A 58 -4.79 23.54 -12.44
CA HIS A 58 -4.20 23.73 -11.13
C HIS A 58 -3.11 22.68 -10.87
N ARG A 59 -2.26 22.96 -9.88
CA ARG A 59 -1.30 21.96 -9.39
C ARG A 59 -2.05 20.91 -8.55
N PRO A 60 -1.95 19.61 -8.85
CA PRO A 60 -2.57 18.57 -8.03
C PRO A 60 -1.99 18.59 -6.61
N PRO A 61 -2.83 18.43 -5.56
CA PRO A 61 -2.40 18.50 -4.17
C PRO A 61 -1.38 17.40 -3.81
N ASP A 62 -1.54 16.19 -4.34
CA ASP A 62 -0.69 15.03 -4.02
C ASP A 62 0.27 14.69 -5.17
N ARG A 63 0.76 15.71 -5.88
CA ARG A 63 1.70 15.51 -7.00
C ARG A 63 2.99 14.83 -6.52
N VAL A 64 3.27 13.64 -7.06
CA VAL A 64 4.56 12.96 -6.91
C VAL A 64 5.65 13.74 -7.65
N LEU A 65 6.73 14.04 -6.96
CA LEU A 65 7.89 14.72 -7.53
C LEU A 65 8.96 13.70 -7.96
N PRO A 66 9.69 13.95 -9.06
CA PRO A 66 10.80 13.09 -9.43
C PRO A 66 11.87 13.08 -8.33
N LEU A 67 12.56 11.95 -8.19
CA LEU A 67 13.75 11.88 -7.34
C LEU A 67 14.77 12.90 -7.83
N ARG A 68 15.34 13.69 -6.91
CA ARG A 68 16.53 14.50 -7.22
C ARG A 68 17.70 13.54 -7.38
N THR A 69 17.99 13.14 -8.61
CA THR A 69 19.28 12.55 -8.99
C THR A 69 20.33 13.62 -9.11
#